data_AF-A0A525BZ76-F1
#
_entry.id   AF-A0A525BZ76-F1
#
_cell.length_a   1.000
_cell.length_b   1.000
_cell.length_c   1.000
_cell.angle_alpha   90.00
_cell.angle_beta   90.00
_cell.angle_gamma   90.00
#
_symmetry.space_group_name_H-M   'P 1'
#
loop_
_entity.id
_entity.type
_entity.pdbx_description
1 polymer ?
#
loop_
_entity_poly.entity_id
_entity_poly.type
_entity_poly.pdbx_seq_one_letter_code
_entity_poly.pdbx_strand_id
1 'polypeptide(L)'
;MVWRAGPRVFPALLLGMALALVVGGAGPGPPAPLEHGPGASDWTECRACHPAMTWSASQHDLACDACHVPFAQESSTTHLAVVTNPSALNHAKAICGPCHQLETESVLISEHATCPDMIGHTRYLWGAQHTPEDVPEGLGLMPRPLERPRSPAMLVDDFLRRQCLRCHVGVRDASSGAVRPEGCAACHPVHGSPQTGASREEACLRCHTGNHVGADYYGWFERDTAPMYQQAVVRGETVLSVQGVAVHALAPDIHAQYGLGCLDCHSGDQVMGLDPTLTPSCEGCHGGYGNRPGDRVQLWARNGRVLEVSPIPANTPSHDQERHGRLRCSSCHGQWFFGDYGLSAMRSDAPDAARKLESSLSFHSSLLPGSLDYLSLESNTGVWVTAWRFRRWENPPLGVDRHGRIAVLRPQHQYLVSYVNRLGQVVLNSVVPERGDGSGPGWAFSPYTPHSTAPVGRSCPECHGNPTAVGQGLVWEEPGDLALLAASPPVAGDGRLLNGEEEERLLNPGIEYARDCSVALRQRLGVEP
;
A
#
# COMPACT_ATOMS: atom_id res chain seq x y z
N MET A 1 -28.61 -29.15 -37.05
CA MET A 1 -29.21 -28.01 -37.78
C MET A 1 -28.08 -27.27 -38.46
N VAL A 2 -27.97 -27.44 -39.78
CA VAL A 2 -26.90 -26.93 -40.63
C VAL A 2 -27.31 -25.52 -41.11
N TRP A 3 -26.47 -24.51 -40.91
CA TRP A 3 -26.63 -23.22 -41.59
C TRP A 3 -25.50 -23.03 -42.59
N ARG A 4 -25.94 -22.87 -43.84
CA ARG A 4 -25.18 -22.86 -45.10
C ARG A 4 -24.50 -21.51 -45.32
N ALA A 5 -23.31 -21.55 -45.91
CA ALA A 5 -22.65 -20.41 -46.53
C ALA A 5 -23.36 -19.99 -47.83
N GLY A 6 -23.47 -18.67 -48.06
CA GLY A 6 -23.91 -18.03 -49.30
C GLY A 6 -22.91 -16.92 -49.72
N PRO A 7 -22.88 -16.52 -51.00
CA PRO A 7 -21.64 -16.18 -51.69
C PRO A 7 -21.20 -14.72 -51.55
N ARG A 8 -19.88 -14.56 -51.70
CA ARG A 8 -19.13 -13.30 -51.77
C ARG A 8 -19.54 -12.49 -53.01
N VAL A 9 -19.83 -11.21 -52.81
CA VAL A 9 -19.93 -10.19 -53.86
C VAL A 9 -18.90 -9.11 -53.56
N PHE A 10 -17.91 -8.98 -54.44
CA PHE A 10 -16.93 -7.89 -54.46
C PHE A 10 -17.61 -6.61 -54.99
N PRO A 11 -17.34 -5.44 -54.40
CA PRO A 11 -17.33 -4.20 -55.15
C PRO A 11 -15.92 -3.61 -55.24
N ALA A 12 -15.61 -3.25 -56.49
CA ALA A 12 -14.53 -2.46 -57.03
C ALA A 12 -13.79 -1.49 -56.09
N LEU A 13 -12.47 -1.51 -56.23
CA LEU A 13 -11.54 -0.43 -55.89
C LEU A 13 -12.05 0.94 -56.38
N LEU A 14 -12.22 1.87 -55.44
CA LEU A 14 -12.12 3.31 -55.70
C LEU A 14 -10.86 3.81 -54.99
N LEU A 15 -9.83 4.06 -55.80
CA LEU A 15 -8.58 4.67 -55.42
C LEU A 15 -8.83 6.18 -55.18
N GLY A 16 -9.25 6.54 -53.97
CA GLY A 16 -9.34 7.93 -53.53
C GLY A 16 -8.09 8.33 -52.78
N MET A 17 -7.21 9.11 -53.43
CA MET A 17 -6.12 9.82 -52.75
C MET A 17 -6.69 10.80 -51.72
N ALA A 18 -6.77 10.38 -50.46
CA ALA A 18 -6.91 11.29 -49.33
C ALA A 18 -5.51 11.76 -48.93
N LEU A 19 -5.14 12.93 -49.44
CA LEU A 19 -3.97 13.68 -48.97
C LEU A 19 -4.25 14.13 -47.53
N ALA A 20 -3.86 13.31 -46.55
CA ALA A 20 -3.90 13.69 -45.15
C ALA A 20 -2.81 14.75 -44.92
N LEU A 21 -3.23 16.02 -44.88
CA LEU A 21 -2.46 17.10 -44.28
C LEU A 21 -2.08 16.70 -42.86
N VAL A 22 -0.81 16.37 -42.68
CA VAL A 22 -0.17 16.22 -41.37
C VAL A 22 -0.15 17.61 -40.73
N VAL A 23 -1.23 17.96 -40.05
CA VAL A 23 -1.19 19.02 -39.04
C VAL A 23 -0.64 18.35 -37.79
N GLY A 24 0.67 18.51 -37.58
CA GLY A 24 1.36 18.06 -36.38
C GLY A 24 0.82 18.78 -35.14
N GLY A 25 -0.20 18.21 -34.52
CA GLY A 25 -0.63 18.56 -33.18
C GLY A 25 0.27 17.86 -32.18
N ALA A 26 1.36 18.52 -31.79
CA ALA A 26 2.13 18.13 -30.63
C ALA A 26 1.23 18.23 -29.38
N GLY A 27 1.03 17.12 -28.67
CA GLY A 27 0.55 17.19 -27.28
C GLY A 27 1.52 18.02 -26.44
N PRO A 28 1.10 18.55 -25.28
CA PRO A 28 1.94 19.45 -24.51
C PRO A 28 3.15 18.65 -24.01
N GLY A 29 4.31 18.89 -24.64
CA GLY A 29 5.58 18.54 -24.05
C GLY A 29 5.76 19.27 -22.71
N PRO A 30 6.84 18.99 -21.97
CA PRO A 30 7.23 19.89 -20.89
C PRO A 30 7.22 21.32 -21.44
N PRO A 31 6.67 22.31 -20.71
CA PRO A 31 6.68 23.68 -21.20
C PRO A 31 8.10 24.01 -21.65
N ALA A 32 8.24 24.47 -22.90
CA ALA A 32 9.52 24.94 -23.39
C ALA A 32 10.08 25.92 -22.34
N PRO A 33 11.40 25.89 -22.05
CA PRO A 33 11.98 26.90 -21.19
C PRO A 33 11.55 28.25 -21.75
N LEU A 34 10.88 29.06 -20.94
CA LEU A 34 10.51 30.41 -21.34
C LEU A 34 11.80 31.11 -21.73
N GLU A 35 12.07 31.29 -23.02
CA GLU A 35 13.16 32.16 -23.47
C GLU A 35 12.79 33.58 -23.04
N HIS A 36 13.47 34.06 -22.01
CA HIS A 36 13.26 35.42 -21.52
C HIS A 36 13.98 36.39 -22.47
N GLY A 37 13.27 37.41 -22.92
CA GLY A 37 13.86 38.55 -23.62
C GLY A 37 14.96 39.22 -22.77
N PRO A 38 15.86 40.00 -23.39
CA PRO A 38 17.14 40.44 -22.82
C PRO A 38 17.02 41.56 -21.76
N GLY A 39 16.13 41.42 -20.77
CA GLY A 39 15.78 42.50 -19.84
C GLY A 39 15.56 42.14 -18.35
N ALA A 40 15.59 40.86 -17.95
CA ALA A 40 15.55 40.51 -16.52
C ALA A 40 16.98 40.25 -16.02
N SER A 41 17.62 41.29 -15.50
CA SER A 41 19.01 41.23 -15.00
C SER A 41 19.12 40.95 -13.51
N ASP A 42 18.00 40.84 -12.79
CA ASP A 42 17.99 40.57 -11.36
C ASP A 42 17.23 39.27 -11.05
N TRP A 43 18.00 38.20 -10.87
CA TRP A 43 17.50 36.86 -10.52
C TRP A 43 17.41 36.66 -9.00
N THR A 44 17.67 37.71 -8.21
CA THR A 44 17.53 37.66 -6.74
C THR A 44 16.08 37.75 -6.27
N GLU A 45 15.17 38.27 -7.12
CA GLU A 45 13.75 38.39 -6.81
C GLU A 45 12.90 37.26 -7.42
N CYS A 46 12.92 36.07 -6.81
CA CYS A 46 12.20 34.89 -7.33
C CYS A 46 10.71 35.15 -7.61
N ARG A 47 10.04 35.99 -6.80
CA ARG A 47 8.59 36.27 -6.93
C ARG A 47 8.22 37.12 -8.16
N ALA A 48 9.17 37.86 -8.74
CA ALA A 48 8.92 38.64 -9.94
C ALA A 48 8.59 37.74 -11.15
N CYS A 49 9.27 36.59 -11.24
CA CYS A 49 9.04 35.57 -12.28
C CYS A 49 8.11 34.43 -11.82
N HIS A 50 7.99 34.20 -10.51
CA HIS A 50 7.12 33.19 -9.90
C HIS A 50 5.99 33.79 -9.03
N PRO A 51 5.10 34.64 -9.59
CA PRO A 51 4.08 35.35 -8.82
C PRO A 51 3.00 34.43 -8.22
N ALA A 52 2.86 33.21 -8.74
CA ALA A 52 1.88 32.23 -8.26
C ALA A 52 2.40 31.34 -7.11
N MET A 53 3.69 31.46 -6.74
CA MET A 53 4.27 30.70 -5.63
C MET A 53 4.00 31.43 -4.32
N THR A 54 2.93 31.06 -3.63
CA THR A 54 2.62 31.57 -2.29
C THR A 54 2.90 30.48 -1.25
N TRP A 55 3.70 30.79 -0.24
CA TRP A 55 3.93 29.93 0.91
C TRP A 55 3.01 30.40 2.04
N SER A 56 2.13 29.53 2.57
CA SER A 56 1.17 29.95 3.60
C SER A 56 1.36 29.29 4.98
N ALA A 57 2.45 28.56 5.19
CA ALA A 57 2.78 28.05 6.52
C ALA A 57 3.56 29.10 7.32
N SER A 58 2.96 29.64 8.37
CA SER A 58 3.57 30.62 9.30
C SER A 58 4.89 30.16 9.92
N GLN A 59 5.17 28.86 9.90
CA GLN A 59 6.36 28.23 10.48
C GLN A 59 7.57 28.21 9.53
N HIS A 60 7.37 28.48 8.24
CA HIS A 60 8.42 28.51 7.22
C HIS A 60 8.34 29.80 6.39
N ASP A 61 8.09 30.94 7.06
CA ASP A 61 8.16 32.28 6.45
C ASP A 61 9.62 32.69 6.25
N LEU A 62 10.29 31.95 5.36
CA LEU A 62 11.69 32.10 5.01
C LEU A 62 11.82 32.66 3.60
N ALA A 63 12.93 33.33 3.31
CA ALA A 63 13.26 33.73 1.95
C ALA A 63 13.48 32.49 1.07
N CYS A 64 13.12 32.58 -0.21
CA CYS A 64 13.15 31.42 -1.12
C CYS A 64 14.56 30.81 -1.27
N ASP A 65 15.58 31.67 -1.28
CA ASP A 65 17.00 31.31 -1.38
C ASP A 65 17.51 30.50 -0.19
N ALA A 66 16.94 30.69 1.02
CA ALA A 66 17.28 29.93 2.21
C ALA A 66 17.12 28.41 2.02
N CYS A 67 16.14 27.99 1.20
CA CYS A 67 15.90 26.57 0.92
C CYS A 67 16.29 26.18 -0.50
N HIS A 68 16.06 27.05 -1.49
CA HIS A 68 16.25 26.71 -2.89
C HIS A 68 17.67 27.00 -3.39
N VAL A 69 18.47 27.81 -2.68
CA VAL A 69 19.86 28.09 -3.07
C VAL A 69 20.83 27.84 -1.90
N PRO A 70 20.74 26.68 -1.22
CA PRO A 70 21.45 26.43 0.04
C PRO A 70 22.97 26.22 -0.15
N PHE A 71 23.41 26.01 -1.39
CA PHE A 71 24.79 25.65 -1.73
C PHE A 71 25.54 26.76 -2.48
N ALA A 72 24.89 27.88 -2.82
CA ALA A 72 25.58 28.97 -3.49
C ALA A 72 26.19 29.93 -2.46
N GLN A 73 27.45 30.32 -2.69
CA GLN A 73 28.16 31.29 -1.84
C GLN A 73 27.81 32.74 -2.19
N GLU A 74 27.24 32.98 -3.37
CA GLU A 74 26.78 34.28 -3.86
C GLU A 74 25.42 34.11 -4.55
N SER A 75 24.60 35.16 -4.61
CA SER A 75 23.28 35.12 -5.25
C SER A 75 23.43 34.67 -6.70
N SER A 76 23.07 33.42 -7.01
CA SER A 76 23.32 32.86 -8.33
C SER A 76 22.41 33.55 -9.34
N THR A 77 22.99 34.32 -10.26
CA THR A 77 22.26 34.96 -11.37
C THR A 77 21.73 33.96 -12.41
N THR A 78 21.66 32.67 -12.06
CA THR A 78 21.22 31.56 -12.91
C THR A 78 20.44 30.54 -12.10
N HIS A 79 19.47 29.86 -12.72
CA HIS A 79 18.73 28.75 -12.11
C HIS A 79 19.57 27.47 -11.91
N LEU A 80 20.82 27.42 -12.38
CA LEU A 80 21.63 26.20 -12.31
C LEU A 80 21.96 25.78 -10.88
N ALA A 81 22.10 26.75 -9.97
CA ALA A 81 22.34 26.50 -8.55
C ALA A 81 21.05 26.31 -7.74
N VAL A 82 19.88 26.44 -8.37
CA VAL A 82 18.59 26.36 -7.71
C VAL A 82 18.17 24.90 -7.54
N VAL A 83 18.04 24.47 -6.30
CA VAL A 83 17.45 23.19 -5.92
C VAL A 83 15.94 23.26 -6.15
N THR A 84 15.44 22.51 -7.13
CA THR A 84 14.01 22.53 -7.49
C THR A 84 13.11 21.92 -6.43
N ASN A 85 13.60 20.89 -5.73
CA ASN A 85 12.90 20.29 -4.60
C ASN A 85 13.78 20.25 -3.33
N PRO A 86 13.65 21.26 -2.46
CA PRO A 86 14.41 21.30 -1.21
C PRO A 86 13.92 20.28 -0.18
N SER A 87 12.71 19.73 -0.32
CA SER A 87 12.18 18.75 0.64
C SER A 87 12.65 17.33 0.38
N ALA A 88 13.35 17.06 -0.73
CA ALA A 88 13.82 15.72 -1.07
C ALA A 88 14.77 15.16 0.01
N LEU A 89 14.67 13.85 0.29
CA LEU A 89 15.42 13.23 1.40
C LEU A 89 16.94 13.35 1.23
N ASN A 90 17.45 13.34 0.00
CA ASN A 90 18.87 13.53 -0.29
C ASN A 90 19.38 14.94 0.07
N HIS A 91 18.49 15.93 0.19
CA HIS A 91 18.83 17.28 0.61
C HIS A 91 18.45 17.58 2.08
N ALA A 92 17.65 16.72 2.71
CA ALA A 92 17.04 16.98 4.02
C ALA A 92 18.05 17.41 5.09
N LYS A 93 19.18 16.71 5.23
CA LYS A 93 20.20 17.05 6.23
C LYS A 93 20.86 18.41 5.98
N ALA A 94 21.08 18.76 4.72
CA ALA A 94 21.77 20.00 4.36
C ALA A 94 20.84 21.23 4.42
N ILE A 95 19.59 21.07 4.01
CA ILE A 95 18.63 22.18 3.90
C ILE A 95 17.79 22.34 5.17
N CYS A 96 17.21 21.24 5.66
CA CYS A 96 16.31 21.26 6.82
C CYS A 96 17.07 21.06 8.14
N GLY A 97 18.19 20.33 8.11
CA GLY A 97 18.98 19.97 9.30
C GLY A 97 19.43 21.13 10.18
N PRO A 98 19.75 22.34 9.67
CA PRO A 98 20.06 23.48 10.52
C PRO A 98 18.96 23.86 11.54
N CYS A 99 17.69 23.56 11.24
CA CYS A 99 16.55 23.81 12.13
C CYS A 99 15.91 22.53 12.68
N HIS A 100 16.01 21.42 11.95
CA HIS A 100 15.33 20.13 12.21
C HIS A 100 16.32 18.97 12.25
N GLN A 101 17.45 19.15 12.94
CA GLN A 101 18.54 18.18 12.92
C GLN A 101 18.06 16.77 13.29
N LEU A 102 17.34 16.64 14.41
CA LEU A 102 16.86 15.35 14.91
C LEU A 102 15.90 14.69 13.91
N GLU A 103 14.91 15.42 13.40
CA GLU A 103 13.94 14.88 12.45
C GLU A 103 14.61 14.43 11.15
N THR A 104 15.58 15.20 10.65
CA THR A 104 16.30 14.87 9.40
C THR A 104 17.23 13.68 9.53
N GLU A 105 17.81 13.46 10.71
CA GLU A 105 18.63 12.28 10.99
C GLU A 105 17.76 11.03 11.19
N SER A 106 16.66 11.15 11.95
CA SER A 106 15.75 10.06 12.24
C SER A 106 14.96 9.58 11.03
N VAL A 107 14.45 10.50 10.18
CA VAL A 107 13.61 10.10 9.04
C VAL A 107 14.36 9.21 8.06
N LEU A 108 15.66 9.42 7.89
CA LEU A 108 16.51 8.67 6.94
C LEU A 108 16.71 7.20 7.34
N ILE A 109 16.50 6.87 8.61
CA ILE A 109 16.60 5.50 9.14
C ILE A 109 15.22 4.91 9.49
N SER A 110 14.14 5.67 9.29
CA SER A 110 12.78 5.23 9.56
C SER A 110 12.30 4.14 8.58
N GLU A 111 11.33 3.33 9.02
CA GLU A 111 10.67 2.31 8.17
C GLU A 111 10.14 2.86 6.85
N HIS A 112 9.64 4.11 6.85
CA HIS A 112 9.13 4.75 5.63
C HIS A 112 10.21 5.08 4.61
N ALA A 113 11.46 5.30 5.05
CA ALA A 113 12.59 5.65 4.18
C ALA A 113 13.44 4.44 3.77
N THR A 114 13.47 3.38 4.58
CA THR A 114 14.30 2.20 4.35
C THR A 114 13.51 0.98 3.88
N CYS A 115 12.23 0.86 4.27
CA CYS A 115 11.32 -0.23 3.94
C CYS A 115 11.94 -1.65 4.06
N PRO A 116 12.67 -1.96 5.16
CA PRO A 116 13.50 -3.15 5.27
C PRO A 116 12.67 -4.43 5.17
N ASP A 117 11.59 -4.55 5.92
CA ASP A 117 10.74 -5.75 5.92
C ASP A 117 10.15 -6.03 4.54
N MET A 118 9.58 -5.00 3.88
CA MET A 118 8.98 -5.19 2.55
C MET A 118 10.01 -5.69 1.53
N ILE A 119 11.22 -5.12 1.53
CA ILE A 119 12.28 -5.47 0.58
C ILE A 119 12.88 -6.82 0.93
N GLY A 120 13.28 -7.01 2.18
CA GLY A 120 13.89 -8.21 2.72
C GLY A 120 12.98 -9.42 2.56
N HIS A 121 11.71 -9.31 2.97
CA HIS A 121 10.73 -10.39 2.83
C HIS A 121 10.51 -10.73 1.37
N THR A 122 10.28 -9.75 0.49
CA THR A 122 10.04 -10.05 -0.93
C THR A 122 11.25 -10.72 -1.57
N ARG A 123 12.47 -10.24 -1.29
CA ARG A 123 13.71 -10.82 -1.83
C ARG A 123 13.96 -12.23 -1.30
N TYR A 124 13.79 -12.45 0.01
CA TYR A 124 13.90 -13.77 0.63
C TYR A 124 12.89 -14.74 0.04
N LEU A 125 11.62 -14.33 -0.05
CA LEU A 125 10.54 -15.15 -0.59
C LEU A 125 10.71 -15.43 -2.09
N TRP A 126 11.40 -14.56 -2.84
CA TRP A 126 11.71 -14.82 -4.26
C TRP A 126 13.02 -15.57 -4.48
N GLY A 127 13.76 -15.91 -3.41
CA GLY A 127 15.00 -16.67 -3.46
C GLY A 127 16.23 -15.84 -3.81
N ALA A 128 16.17 -14.52 -3.70
CA ALA A 128 17.28 -13.62 -4.00
C ALA A 128 18.27 -13.42 -2.83
N GLN A 129 17.88 -13.82 -1.61
CA GLN A 129 18.72 -13.77 -0.41
C GLN A 129 18.34 -14.88 0.57
N HIS A 130 19.31 -15.31 1.38
CA HIS A 130 19.14 -16.46 2.27
C HIS A 130 18.30 -16.15 3.51
N THR A 131 18.43 -14.96 4.08
CA THR A 131 17.67 -14.52 5.26
C THR A 131 16.87 -13.26 4.94
N PRO A 132 15.70 -13.04 5.56
CA PRO A 132 14.89 -11.83 5.32
C PRO A 132 15.56 -10.53 5.79
N GLU A 133 16.47 -10.58 6.76
CA GLU A 133 17.11 -9.40 7.36
C GLU A 133 18.26 -8.82 6.52
N ASP A 134 18.75 -9.57 5.52
CA ASP A 134 19.87 -9.17 4.64
C ASP A 134 19.44 -8.12 3.59
N VAL A 135 18.99 -6.96 4.05
CA VAL A 135 18.55 -5.83 3.20
C VAL A 135 19.74 -4.96 2.83
N PRO A 136 19.83 -4.45 1.58
CA PRO A 136 20.85 -3.45 1.21
C PRO A 136 20.82 -2.24 2.15
N GLU A 137 21.98 -1.68 2.50
CA GLU A 137 22.13 -0.49 3.36
C GLU A 137 21.60 0.79 2.68
N GLY A 138 20.30 0.88 2.50
CA GLY A 138 19.60 1.98 1.83
C GLY A 138 19.19 1.65 0.39
N LEU A 139 18.08 2.27 -0.03
CA LEU A 139 17.44 1.99 -1.33
C LEU A 139 18.32 2.30 -2.54
N GLY A 140 19.23 3.27 -2.42
CA GLY A 140 20.19 3.61 -3.48
C GLY A 140 21.12 2.45 -3.85
N LEU A 141 21.31 1.48 -2.94
CA LEU A 141 22.15 0.30 -3.14
C LEU A 141 21.37 -0.93 -3.65
N MET A 142 20.05 -0.80 -3.89
CA MET A 142 19.29 -1.89 -4.48
C MET A 142 19.85 -2.26 -5.87
N PRO A 143 20.04 -3.56 -6.16
CA PRO A 143 20.53 -4.01 -7.47
C PRO A 143 19.74 -3.44 -8.63
N ARG A 144 20.43 -3.13 -9.73
CA ARG A 144 19.79 -2.70 -10.98
C ARG A 144 19.14 -3.90 -11.69
N PRO A 145 18.05 -3.70 -12.44
CA PRO A 145 17.41 -4.75 -13.22
C PRO A 145 18.36 -5.48 -14.15
N LEU A 146 18.25 -6.82 -14.18
CA LEU A 146 19.04 -7.66 -15.07
C LEU A 146 18.44 -7.70 -16.48
N GLU A 147 19.28 -7.71 -17.52
CA GLU A 147 18.82 -7.74 -18.92
C GLU A 147 18.20 -9.07 -19.35
N ARG A 148 18.64 -10.19 -18.76
CA ARG A 148 18.27 -11.55 -19.14
C ARG A 148 17.90 -12.40 -17.93
N PRO A 149 16.83 -12.05 -17.20
CA PRO A 149 16.38 -12.82 -16.05
C PRO A 149 15.87 -14.19 -16.47
N ARG A 150 16.11 -15.21 -15.63
CA ARG A 150 15.72 -16.61 -15.88
C ARG A 150 15.05 -17.29 -14.68
N SER A 151 14.91 -16.58 -13.57
CA SER A 151 14.27 -17.06 -12.34
C SER A 151 13.54 -15.91 -11.65
N PRO A 152 12.60 -16.20 -10.74
CA PRO A 152 12.01 -15.19 -9.86
C PRO A 152 13.07 -14.37 -9.13
N ALA A 153 14.08 -15.00 -8.52
CA ALA A 153 15.17 -14.30 -7.83
C ALA A 153 15.85 -13.20 -8.68
N MET A 154 16.00 -13.42 -9.99
CA MET A 154 16.60 -12.43 -10.92
C MET A 154 15.65 -11.27 -11.29
N LEU A 155 14.37 -11.38 -10.98
CA LEU A 155 13.32 -10.40 -11.29
C LEU A 155 12.91 -9.55 -10.07
N VAL A 156 13.23 -9.97 -8.86
CA VAL A 156 12.63 -9.37 -7.65
C VAL A 156 13.01 -7.90 -7.46
N ASP A 157 14.27 -7.53 -7.64
CA ASP A 157 14.70 -6.13 -7.46
C ASP A 157 14.04 -5.22 -8.50
N ASP A 158 13.89 -5.74 -9.70
CA ASP A 158 13.20 -5.07 -10.79
C ASP A 158 11.70 -4.91 -10.52
N PHE A 159 11.05 -5.93 -9.97
CA PHE A 159 9.66 -5.87 -9.53
C PHE A 159 9.48 -4.85 -8.39
N LEU A 160 10.33 -4.89 -7.37
CA LEU A 160 10.31 -3.94 -6.26
C LEU A 160 10.47 -2.50 -6.75
N ARG A 161 11.48 -2.24 -7.59
CA ARG A 161 11.78 -0.92 -8.17
C ARG A 161 10.67 -0.35 -9.04
N ARG A 162 9.89 -1.20 -9.72
CA ARG A 162 8.90 -0.78 -10.72
C ARG A 162 7.44 -0.98 -10.31
N GLN A 163 7.16 -1.68 -9.21
CA GLN A 163 5.79 -1.95 -8.75
C GLN A 163 5.58 -1.55 -7.30
N CYS A 164 6.42 -2.02 -6.38
CA CYS A 164 6.23 -1.86 -4.93
C CYS A 164 6.70 -0.47 -4.44
N LEU A 165 7.88 -0.03 -4.86
CA LEU A 165 8.52 1.20 -4.39
C LEU A 165 7.94 2.48 -5.01
N ARG A 166 6.84 2.39 -5.78
CA ARG A 166 6.13 3.57 -6.30
C ARG A 166 5.63 4.51 -5.19
N CYS A 167 5.38 3.97 -3.99
CA CYS A 167 4.86 4.70 -2.84
C CYS A 167 5.96 5.14 -1.86
N HIS A 168 7.21 4.84 -2.17
CA HIS A 168 8.33 5.19 -1.31
C HIS A 168 8.45 6.73 -1.21
N VAL A 169 8.74 7.24 -0.01
CA VAL A 169 8.73 8.69 0.27
C VAL A 169 9.78 9.47 -0.52
N GLY A 170 10.83 8.80 -0.99
CA GLY A 170 11.86 9.38 -1.86
C GLY A 170 11.51 9.37 -3.36
N VAL A 171 10.29 8.99 -3.73
CA VAL A 171 9.85 8.87 -5.12
C VAL A 171 8.76 9.90 -5.40
N ARG A 172 8.97 10.70 -6.45
CA ARG A 172 7.90 11.50 -7.04
C ARG A 172 7.09 10.66 -8.02
N ASP A 173 5.78 10.59 -7.82
CA ASP A 173 4.86 9.95 -8.75
C ASP A 173 3.71 10.89 -9.15
N ALA A 174 3.40 10.89 -10.44
CA ALA A 174 2.31 11.64 -11.05
C ALA A 174 1.37 10.76 -11.89
N SER A 175 1.59 9.45 -11.92
CA SER A 175 0.92 8.51 -12.84
C SER A 175 -0.52 8.17 -12.46
N SER A 176 -0.93 8.35 -11.21
CA SER A 176 -2.27 7.98 -10.70
C SER A 176 -3.24 9.16 -10.50
N GLY A 177 -2.93 10.35 -11.04
CA GLY A 177 -3.78 11.53 -10.91
C GLY A 177 -3.70 12.25 -9.55
N ALA A 178 -3.02 11.67 -8.54
CA ALA A 178 -2.56 12.36 -7.35
C ALA A 178 -1.07 12.67 -7.50
N VAL A 179 -0.70 13.93 -7.69
CA VAL A 179 0.72 14.34 -7.67
C VAL A 179 1.21 14.18 -6.24
N ARG A 180 2.19 13.28 -6.04
CA ARG A 180 2.79 13.02 -4.73
C ARG A 180 4.13 13.76 -4.64
N PRO A 181 4.26 14.72 -3.71
CA PRO A 181 5.56 15.32 -3.42
C PRO A 181 6.46 14.29 -2.73
N GLU A 182 7.77 14.46 -2.88
CA GLU A 182 8.79 13.56 -2.31
C GLU A 182 9.48 14.20 -1.09
N GLY A 183 10.02 13.35 -0.22
CA GLY A 183 10.71 13.68 1.01
C GLY A 183 9.80 14.32 2.05
N CYS A 184 10.26 15.37 2.75
CA CYS A 184 9.53 15.96 3.87
C CYS A 184 8.13 16.44 3.48
N ALA A 185 7.96 16.96 2.25
CA ALA A 185 6.69 17.43 1.74
C ALA A 185 5.67 16.30 1.46
N ALA A 186 6.12 15.04 1.39
CA ALA A 186 5.25 13.87 1.26
C ALA A 186 4.26 13.77 2.43
N CYS A 187 4.73 14.07 3.66
CA CYS A 187 3.94 14.03 4.90
C CYS A 187 3.56 15.43 5.41
N HIS A 188 4.36 16.45 5.10
CA HIS A 188 4.14 17.84 5.49
C HIS A 188 3.73 18.67 4.28
N PRO A 189 2.46 18.57 3.82
CA PRO A 189 2.01 19.33 2.66
C PRO A 189 2.16 20.82 2.92
N VAL A 190 2.90 21.50 2.04
CA VAL A 190 3.02 22.95 2.03
C VAL A 190 1.81 23.50 1.28
N HIS A 191 0.99 24.31 1.96
CA HIS A 191 -0.15 24.98 1.35
C HIS A 191 0.30 26.04 0.34
N GLY A 192 -0.30 26.03 -0.86
CA GLY A 192 -0.09 27.06 -1.89
C GLY A 192 0.46 26.58 -3.24
N SER A 193 0.81 25.30 -3.40
CA SER A 193 0.83 24.72 -4.75
C SER A 193 -0.60 24.44 -5.20
N PRO A 194 -0.98 24.68 -6.47
CA PRO A 194 -2.30 24.32 -7.00
C PRO A 194 -2.70 22.84 -6.79
N GLN A 195 -1.75 22.00 -6.37
CA GLN A 195 -1.86 20.55 -6.26
C GLN A 195 -1.77 20.02 -4.81
N THR A 196 -1.58 20.85 -3.77
CA THR A 196 -1.27 20.38 -2.39
C THR A 196 -2.14 20.94 -1.28
N GLY A 197 -3.39 21.35 -1.56
CA GLY A 197 -4.37 21.74 -0.53
C GLY A 197 -4.81 20.64 0.45
N ALA A 198 -4.04 19.55 0.56
CA ALA A 198 -4.38 18.34 1.28
C ALA A 198 -4.19 18.50 2.79
N SER A 199 -5.13 17.97 3.56
CA SER A 199 -4.94 17.79 5.00
C SER A 199 -3.77 16.83 5.29
N ARG A 200 -3.23 16.85 6.53
CA ARG A 200 -2.20 15.86 6.94
C ARG A 200 -2.68 14.41 6.81
N GLU A 201 -3.98 14.19 6.95
CA GLU A 201 -4.60 12.88 6.78
C GLU A 201 -4.57 12.40 5.32
N GLU A 202 -4.94 13.28 4.38
CA GLU A 202 -4.85 13.01 2.95
C GLU A 202 -3.42 12.75 2.49
N ALA A 203 -2.42 13.30 3.18
CA ALA A 203 -1.01 13.02 2.90
C ALA A 203 -0.66 11.54 3.15
N CYS A 204 -1.12 10.95 4.26
CA CYS A 204 -0.96 9.52 4.55
C CYS A 204 -1.61 8.65 3.48
N LEU A 205 -2.85 8.98 3.11
CA LEU A 205 -3.65 8.23 2.14
C LEU A 205 -3.09 8.27 0.71
N ARG A 206 -2.10 9.11 0.39
CA ARG A 206 -1.40 9.08 -0.92
C ARG A 206 -0.56 7.82 -1.14
N CYS A 207 -0.16 7.15 -0.05
CA CYS A 207 0.56 5.89 -0.09
C CYS A 207 -0.26 4.76 0.55
N HIS A 208 -1.00 5.09 1.61
CA HIS A 208 -1.91 4.18 2.32
C HIS A 208 -3.28 4.06 1.63
N THR A 209 -3.29 3.84 0.32
CA THR A 209 -4.48 3.65 -0.53
C THR A 209 -4.49 2.27 -1.19
N GLY A 210 -5.56 1.93 -1.90
CA GLY A 210 -5.81 0.58 -2.41
C GLY A 210 -5.94 -0.41 -1.23
N ASN A 211 -5.58 -1.67 -1.43
CA ASN A 211 -5.57 -2.62 -0.31
C ASN A 211 -4.27 -2.52 0.53
N HIS A 212 -3.94 -1.32 1.02
CA HIS A 212 -2.87 -1.10 2.00
C HIS A 212 -3.48 -0.63 3.33
N VAL A 213 -2.75 -0.85 4.43
CA VAL A 213 -3.13 -0.38 5.77
C VAL A 213 -3.50 1.10 5.69
N GLY A 214 -4.67 1.49 6.20
CA GLY A 214 -5.17 2.87 6.20
C GLY A 214 -6.37 3.08 5.28
N ALA A 215 -6.45 2.38 4.15
CA ALA A 215 -7.67 2.38 3.34
C ALA A 215 -8.81 1.63 4.04
N ASP A 216 -8.48 0.56 4.79
CA ASP A 216 -9.43 -0.17 5.62
C ASP A 216 -9.98 0.67 6.77
N TYR A 217 -9.18 1.60 7.30
CA TYR A 217 -9.61 2.59 8.30
C TYR A 217 -10.85 3.38 7.84
N TYR A 218 -10.89 3.74 6.57
CA TYR A 218 -11.99 4.47 5.96
C TYR A 218 -13.04 3.59 5.28
N GLY A 219 -12.98 2.26 5.44
CA GLY A 219 -13.97 1.38 4.86
C GLY A 219 -13.74 1.12 3.36
N TRP A 220 -12.53 1.29 2.84
CA TRP A 220 -12.26 1.16 1.40
C TRP A 220 -11.55 -0.15 1.07
N PHE A 221 -12.17 -0.94 0.21
CA PHE A 221 -11.57 -2.13 -0.38
C PHE A 221 -11.52 -1.98 -1.89
N GLU A 222 -10.36 -2.08 -2.50
CA GLU A 222 -10.19 -1.94 -3.94
C GLU A 222 -10.97 -3.02 -4.72
N ARG A 223 -11.74 -2.60 -5.73
CA ARG A 223 -12.45 -3.53 -6.60
C ARG A 223 -11.48 -4.34 -7.46
N ASP A 224 -11.93 -5.46 -7.99
CA ASP A 224 -11.15 -6.23 -8.95
C ASP A 224 -10.70 -5.38 -10.16
N THR A 225 -9.55 -5.71 -10.72
CA THR A 225 -8.88 -4.89 -11.74
C THR A 225 -9.49 -5.01 -13.14
N ALA A 226 -10.43 -5.93 -13.34
CA ALA A 226 -11.09 -6.07 -14.65
C ALA A 226 -11.87 -4.78 -14.98
N PRO A 227 -11.80 -4.28 -16.24
CA PRO A 227 -12.37 -2.98 -16.60
C PRO A 227 -13.83 -2.78 -16.21
N MET A 228 -14.63 -3.86 -16.22
CA MET A 228 -16.04 -3.83 -15.80
C MET A 228 -16.27 -3.43 -14.34
N TYR A 229 -15.29 -3.68 -13.46
CA TYR A 229 -15.36 -3.32 -12.04
C TYR A 229 -14.73 -1.95 -11.74
N GLN A 230 -13.93 -1.42 -12.68
CA GLN A 230 -13.24 -0.13 -12.60
C GLN A 230 -13.98 1.00 -13.34
N GLN A 231 -15.18 0.74 -13.88
CA GLN A 231 -15.96 1.77 -14.57
C GLN A 231 -16.32 2.90 -13.61
N ALA A 232 -15.96 4.14 -13.99
CA ALA A 232 -16.23 5.33 -13.17
C ALA A 232 -17.72 5.68 -13.08
N VAL A 233 -18.56 5.21 -14.01
CA VAL A 233 -20.01 5.48 -14.02
C VAL A 233 -20.77 4.20 -14.38
N VAL A 234 -21.69 3.78 -13.51
CA VAL A 234 -22.60 2.65 -13.76
C VAL A 234 -24.03 3.19 -13.71
N ARG A 235 -24.77 3.08 -14.81
CA ARG A 235 -26.17 3.57 -14.93
C ARG A 235 -26.36 5.06 -14.57
N GLY A 236 -25.34 5.89 -14.80
CA GLY A 236 -25.39 7.33 -14.53
C GLY A 236 -24.96 7.73 -13.11
N GLU A 237 -24.65 6.77 -12.24
CA GLU A 237 -24.08 7.03 -10.92
C GLU A 237 -22.55 6.88 -10.94
N THR A 238 -21.86 7.85 -10.36
CA THR A 238 -20.40 7.79 -10.20
C THR A 238 -20.04 6.71 -9.20
N VAL A 239 -19.18 5.77 -9.60
CA VAL A 239 -18.63 4.76 -8.70
C VAL A 239 -17.68 5.45 -7.72
N LEU A 240 -17.82 5.12 -6.43
CA LEU A 240 -16.88 5.59 -5.41
C LEU A 240 -15.46 5.19 -5.83
N SER A 241 -14.62 6.19 -6.01
CA SER A 241 -13.21 6.01 -6.37
C SER A 241 -12.34 6.85 -5.46
N VAL A 242 -11.19 6.29 -5.11
CA VAL A 242 -10.17 6.93 -4.28
C VAL A 242 -8.90 6.96 -5.12
N GLN A 243 -8.39 8.17 -5.40
CA GLN A 243 -7.21 8.38 -6.25
C GLN A 243 -7.30 7.66 -7.60
N GLY A 244 -8.47 7.72 -8.24
CA GLY A 244 -8.72 7.12 -9.56
C GLY A 244 -8.97 5.62 -9.56
N VAL A 245 -8.97 4.95 -8.41
CA VAL A 245 -9.23 3.51 -8.28
C VAL A 245 -10.62 3.27 -7.71
N ALA A 246 -11.42 2.41 -8.35
CA ALA A 246 -12.76 2.08 -7.87
C ALA A 246 -12.69 1.21 -6.61
N VAL A 247 -13.53 1.53 -5.61
CA VAL A 247 -13.56 0.83 -4.32
C VAL A 247 -14.95 0.29 -3.98
N HIS A 248 -15.00 -0.78 -3.19
CA HIS A 248 -16.14 -1.16 -2.38
C HIS A 248 -16.14 -0.31 -1.11
N ALA A 249 -17.32 0.22 -0.77
CA ALA A 249 -17.55 0.86 0.52
C ALA A 249 -17.98 -0.21 1.53
N LEU A 250 -17.08 -0.56 2.46
CA LEU A 250 -17.30 -1.44 3.59
C LEU A 250 -17.48 -0.61 4.88
N ALA A 251 -17.70 -1.28 6.00
CA ALA A 251 -17.82 -0.60 7.30
C ALA A 251 -16.47 0.05 7.68
N PRO A 252 -16.41 1.37 7.92
CA PRO A 252 -15.19 2.04 8.36
C PRO A 252 -14.88 1.73 9.83
N ASP A 253 -13.63 1.95 10.24
CA ASP A 253 -13.21 1.81 11.64
C ASP A 253 -14.01 2.74 12.54
N ILE A 254 -14.38 2.25 13.72
CA ILE A 254 -15.14 3.03 14.71
C ILE A 254 -14.38 4.29 15.13
N HIS A 255 -13.06 4.25 15.23
CA HIS A 255 -12.25 5.40 15.60
C HIS A 255 -12.34 6.51 14.54
N ALA A 256 -12.35 6.14 13.25
CA ALA A 256 -12.54 7.07 12.15
C ALA A 256 -13.92 7.73 12.22
N GLN A 257 -14.97 6.96 12.55
CA GLN A 257 -16.33 7.46 12.73
C GLN A 257 -16.44 8.46 13.89
N TYR A 258 -15.64 8.28 14.95
CA TYR A 258 -15.52 9.25 16.04
C TYR A 258 -14.58 10.43 15.73
N GLY A 259 -13.95 10.44 14.55
CA GLY A 259 -13.14 11.54 14.04
C GLY A 259 -11.69 11.52 14.52
N LEU A 260 -11.15 10.36 14.92
CA LEU A 260 -9.70 10.20 15.07
C LEU A 260 -9.06 10.05 13.68
N GLY A 261 -7.89 10.67 13.50
CA GLY A 261 -7.04 10.51 12.32
C GLY A 261 -5.85 9.62 12.59
N CYS A 262 -5.03 9.35 11.57
CA CYS A 262 -3.87 8.45 11.70
C CYS A 262 -2.94 8.85 12.85
N LEU A 263 -2.68 10.16 13.00
CA LEU A 263 -1.73 10.69 13.96
C LEU A 263 -2.21 10.71 15.43
N ASP A 264 -3.48 10.36 15.67
CA ASP A 264 -4.00 10.17 17.02
C ASP A 264 -3.53 8.83 17.62
N CYS A 265 -3.28 7.83 16.76
CA CYS A 265 -2.70 6.54 17.16
C CYS A 265 -1.21 6.45 16.83
N HIS A 266 -0.80 6.95 15.66
CA HIS A 266 0.59 6.93 15.18
C HIS A 266 1.28 8.25 15.46
N SER A 267 2.11 8.33 16.50
CA SER A 267 2.77 9.60 16.84
C SER A 267 3.74 10.05 15.73
N GLY A 268 3.98 11.37 15.64
CA GLY A 268 5.00 11.90 14.74
C GLY A 268 6.39 11.30 15.02
N ASP A 269 6.72 11.13 16.30
CA ASP A 269 7.99 10.57 16.73
C ASP A 269 8.15 9.11 16.28
N GLN A 270 7.07 8.33 16.30
CA GLN A 270 7.06 6.98 15.75
C GLN A 270 7.25 7.03 14.23
N VAL A 271 6.39 7.76 13.53
CA VAL A 271 6.32 7.75 12.05
C VAL A 271 7.62 8.28 11.42
N MET A 272 8.25 9.26 12.07
CA MET A 272 9.52 9.87 11.65
C MET A 272 10.76 9.12 12.14
N GLY A 273 10.61 8.06 12.95
CA GLY A 273 11.74 7.28 13.47
C GLY A 273 12.54 7.96 14.60
N LEU A 274 11.96 8.95 15.29
CA LEU A 274 12.56 9.57 16.48
C LEU A 274 12.47 8.62 17.69
N ASP A 275 11.34 7.92 17.83
CA ASP A 275 11.18 6.86 18.82
C ASP A 275 10.46 5.66 18.19
N PRO A 276 11.22 4.67 17.67
CA PRO A 276 10.65 3.48 17.05
C PRO A 276 10.01 2.52 18.07
N THR A 277 10.18 2.74 19.38
CA THR A 277 9.58 1.90 20.42
C THR A 277 8.12 2.23 20.67
N LEU A 278 7.68 3.44 20.29
CA LEU A 278 6.29 3.84 20.35
C LEU A 278 5.48 3.01 19.36
N THR A 279 4.50 2.27 19.88
CA THR A 279 3.59 1.47 19.07
C THR A 279 2.14 1.73 19.48
N PRO A 280 1.22 1.91 18.53
CA PRO A 280 -0.19 2.01 18.83
C PRO A 280 -0.65 0.76 19.58
N SER A 281 -1.38 0.96 20.67
CA SER A 281 -1.98 -0.13 21.42
C SER A 281 -3.41 0.21 21.80
N CYS A 282 -4.30 -0.78 21.66
CA CYS A 282 -5.67 -0.66 22.14
C CYS A 282 -5.68 -0.42 23.65
N GLU A 283 -4.75 -1.09 24.36
CA GLU A 283 -4.59 -1.02 25.81
C GLU A 283 -4.18 0.38 26.29
N GLY A 284 -3.53 1.21 25.46
CA GLY A 284 -3.18 2.58 25.84
C GLY A 284 -4.39 3.49 26.12
N CYS A 285 -5.52 3.25 25.44
CA CYS A 285 -6.75 4.04 25.61
C CYS A 285 -7.86 3.26 26.32
N HIS A 286 -8.02 1.98 26.00
CA HIS A 286 -9.08 1.12 26.55
C HIS A 286 -8.64 0.33 27.80
N GLY A 287 -7.33 0.34 28.09
CA GLY A 287 -6.67 -0.52 29.08
C GLY A 287 -6.76 -2.01 28.75
N GLY A 288 -6.50 -2.86 29.74
CA GLY A 288 -6.36 -4.31 29.53
C GLY A 288 -7.55 -5.14 30.00
N TYR A 289 -7.43 -6.46 29.83
CA TYR A 289 -8.42 -7.46 30.29
C TYR A 289 -8.73 -7.40 31.80
N GLY A 290 -7.87 -6.79 32.61
CA GLY A 290 -8.02 -6.69 34.07
C GLY A 290 -8.68 -5.39 34.57
N ASN A 291 -9.16 -4.51 33.69
CA ASN A 291 -9.74 -3.23 34.09
C ASN A 291 -11.03 -3.38 34.89
N ARG A 292 -11.26 -2.50 35.87
CA ARG A 292 -12.56 -2.42 36.57
C ARG A 292 -13.56 -1.63 35.72
N PRO A 293 -14.85 -2.00 35.69
CA PRO A 293 -15.89 -1.18 35.05
C PRO A 293 -15.97 0.20 35.73
N GLY A 294 -15.78 1.28 34.96
CA GLY A 294 -16.02 2.65 35.44
C GLY A 294 -14.93 3.68 35.16
N ASP A 295 -13.71 3.25 34.82
CA ASP A 295 -12.61 4.17 34.51
C ASP A 295 -12.73 4.66 33.05
N ARG A 296 -13.47 5.76 32.86
CA ARG A 296 -13.60 6.41 31.55
C ARG A 296 -12.38 7.30 31.32
N VAL A 297 -11.69 7.09 30.20
CA VAL A 297 -10.50 7.88 29.83
C VAL A 297 -10.96 9.00 28.90
N GLN A 298 -10.56 10.24 29.20
CA GLN A 298 -10.69 11.33 28.24
C GLN A 298 -9.51 11.30 27.28
N LEU A 299 -9.80 11.23 25.98
CA LEU A 299 -8.82 11.30 24.92
C LEU A 299 -8.94 12.66 24.22
N TRP A 300 -7.83 13.38 24.14
CA TRP A 300 -7.73 14.61 23.37
C TRP A 300 -7.21 14.29 21.97
N ALA A 301 -8.12 14.30 21.00
CA ALA A 301 -7.77 14.13 19.60
C ALA A 301 -7.06 15.39 19.08
N ARG A 302 -6.17 15.21 18.11
CA ARG A 302 -5.39 16.30 17.48
C ARG A 302 -6.24 17.35 16.77
N ASN A 303 -7.46 16.99 16.39
CA ASN A 303 -8.44 17.93 15.84
C ASN A 303 -9.14 18.79 16.92
N GLY A 304 -8.73 18.68 18.18
CA GLY A 304 -9.27 19.44 19.31
C GLY A 304 -10.51 18.82 19.96
N ARG A 305 -11.01 17.68 19.45
CA ARG A 305 -12.12 16.97 20.08
C ARG A 305 -11.67 16.26 21.34
N VAL A 306 -12.54 16.26 22.34
CA VAL A 306 -12.38 15.41 23.53
C VAL A 306 -13.36 14.24 23.40
N LEU A 307 -12.83 13.03 23.42
CA LEU A 307 -13.60 11.79 23.33
C LEU A 307 -13.58 11.08 24.67
N GLU A 308 -14.72 10.50 25.04
CA GLU A 308 -14.83 9.66 26.22
C GLU A 308 -14.69 8.19 25.80
N VAL A 309 -13.59 7.58 26.23
CA VAL A 309 -13.23 6.21 25.86
C VAL A 309 -13.70 5.24 26.94
N SER A 310 -14.51 4.27 26.51
CA SER A 310 -14.95 3.18 27.38
C SER A 310 -13.81 2.18 27.60
N PRO A 311 -13.56 1.75 28.84
CA PRO A 311 -12.60 0.69 29.11
C PRO A 311 -13.10 -0.66 28.57
N ILE A 312 -12.18 -1.62 28.42
CA ILE A 312 -12.55 -3.01 28.12
C ILE A 312 -13.49 -3.54 29.22
N PRO A 313 -14.70 -4.02 28.89
CA PRO A 313 -15.61 -4.58 29.87
C PRO A 313 -15.01 -5.85 30.50
N ALA A 314 -14.84 -5.83 31.82
CA ALA A 314 -14.58 -7.04 32.60
C ALA A 314 -15.84 -7.92 32.68
N ASN A 315 -15.66 -9.22 32.87
CA ASN A 315 -16.72 -10.22 33.11
C ASN A 315 -17.62 -10.56 31.92
N THR A 316 -17.13 -10.44 30.69
CA THR A 316 -17.77 -11.10 29.54
C THR A 316 -16.98 -12.35 29.18
N PRO A 317 -17.63 -13.45 28.73
CA PRO A 317 -16.88 -14.63 28.27
C PRO A 317 -15.88 -14.32 27.14
N SER A 318 -16.17 -13.29 26.33
CA SER A 318 -15.31 -12.82 25.25
C SER A 318 -14.05 -12.06 25.72
N HIS A 319 -14.06 -11.48 26.92
CA HIS A 319 -12.89 -10.80 27.52
C HIS A 319 -12.30 -11.58 28.71
N ASP A 320 -12.51 -12.89 28.74
CA ASP A 320 -11.87 -13.75 29.72
C ASP A 320 -10.35 -13.81 29.50
N GLN A 321 -9.58 -13.39 30.50
CA GLN A 321 -8.12 -13.29 30.37
C GLN A 321 -7.43 -14.66 30.21
N GLU A 322 -7.97 -15.72 30.83
CA GLU A 322 -7.37 -17.06 30.76
C GLU A 322 -7.61 -17.69 29.39
N ARG A 323 -8.78 -17.46 28.80
CA ARG A 323 -9.19 -18.06 27.52
C ARG A 323 -8.81 -17.22 26.31
N HIS A 324 -9.00 -15.91 26.38
CA HIS A 324 -8.84 -14.98 25.27
C HIS A 324 -7.69 -13.98 25.45
N GLY A 325 -6.98 -13.97 26.59
CA GLY A 325 -5.89 -13.01 26.85
C GLY A 325 -4.70 -13.09 25.90
N ARG A 326 -4.57 -14.18 25.12
CA ARG A 326 -3.57 -14.28 24.05
C ARG A 326 -3.99 -13.57 22.75
N LEU A 327 -5.25 -13.23 22.55
CA LEU A 327 -5.71 -12.55 21.34
C LEU A 327 -5.19 -11.11 21.28
N ARG A 328 -4.70 -10.70 20.10
CA ARG A 328 -4.72 -9.27 19.77
C ARG A 328 -6.18 -8.81 19.73
N CYS A 329 -6.47 -7.64 20.30
CA CYS A 329 -7.82 -7.07 20.26
C CYS A 329 -8.34 -6.96 18.83
N SER A 330 -7.47 -6.57 17.88
CA SER A 330 -7.80 -6.47 16.45
C SER A 330 -8.20 -7.80 15.80
N SER A 331 -7.75 -8.94 16.33
CA SER A 331 -8.16 -10.26 15.83
C SER A 331 -9.64 -10.53 16.08
N CYS A 332 -10.17 -10.03 17.20
CA CYS A 332 -11.59 -10.12 17.53
C CYS A 332 -12.38 -8.92 17.00
N HIS A 333 -11.85 -7.70 17.11
CA HIS A 333 -12.62 -6.48 16.83
C HIS A 333 -12.51 -5.96 15.39
N GLY A 334 -11.48 -6.35 14.63
CA GLY A 334 -11.39 -6.00 13.21
C GLY A 334 -12.49 -6.72 12.43
N GLN A 335 -13.41 -5.99 11.82
CA GLN A 335 -14.60 -6.54 11.16
C GLN A 335 -14.27 -7.30 9.88
N TRP A 336 -13.31 -6.80 9.13
CA TRP A 336 -12.94 -7.31 7.82
C TRP A 336 -11.46 -7.03 7.55
N PHE A 337 -10.87 -7.69 6.56
CA PHE A 337 -9.44 -7.53 6.27
C PHE A 337 -9.17 -7.57 4.76
N PHE A 338 -7.95 -7.28 4.35
CA PHE A 338 -7.54 -7.42 2.96
C PHE A 338 -7.12 -8.88 2.65
N GLY A 339 -8.08 -9.71 2.25
CA GLY A 339 -7.83 -11.05 1.72
C GLY A 339 -7.51 -11.00 0.23
N ASP A 340 -6.31 -10.57 -0.12
CA ASP A 340 -5.80 -10.56 -1.50
C ASP A 340 -4.96 -11.82 -1.75
N TYR A 341 -5.46 -12.75 -2.55
CA TYR A 341 -4.84 -14.08 -2.74
C TYR A 341 -4.28 -14.24 -4.16
N GLY A 342 -3.06 -14.78 -4.23
CA GLY A 342 -2.35 -15.10 -5.46
C GLY A 342 -2.07 -13.89 -6.35
N LEU A 343 -1.06 -13.09 -6.03
CA LEU A 343 -0.62 -12.01 -6.90
C LEU A 343 0.13 -12.56 -8.11
N SER A 344 -0.48 -12.49 -9.28
CA SER A 344 0.20 -12.77 -10.54
C SER A 344 1.08 -11.58 -10.89
N ALA A 345 2.40 -11.73 -10.79
CA ALA A 345 3.40 -10.73 -11.15
C ALA A 345 3.99 -11.09 -12.52
N MET A 346 3.62 -10.35 -13.56
CA MET A 346 3.91 -10.72 -14.94
C MET A 346 4.74 -9.63 -15.62
N ARG A 347 5.97 -9.95 -16.03
CA ARG A 347 6.80 -9.07 -16.86
C ARG A 347 6.75 -9.51 -18.31
N SER A 348 6.57 -8.56 -19.22
CA SER A 348 6.72 -8.81 -20.65
C SER A 348 7.61 -7.76 -21.31
N ASP A 349 8.66 -8.24 -21.96
CA ASP A 349 9.57 -7.44 -22.78
C ASP A 349 9.18 -7.52 -24.28
N ALA A 350 8.11 -8.26 -24.61
CA ALA A 350 7.68 -8.46 -25.98
C ALA A 350 7.05 -7.19 -26.59
N PRO A 351 7.39 -6.80 -27.84
CA PRO A 351 6.92 -5.55 -28.45
C PRO A 351 5.39 -5.36 -28.52
N ASP A 352 4.62 -6.44 -28.55
CA ASP A 352 3.16 -6.43 -28.62
C ASP A 352 2.49 -6.23 -27.25
N ALA A 353 3.22 -6.46 -26.15
CA ALA A 353 2.69 -6.31 -24.80
C ALA A 353 2.36 -4.85 -24.47
N ALA A 354 3.20 -3.90 -24.89
CA ALA A 354 2.92 -2.46 -24.77
C ALA A 354 1.64 -2.07 -25.52
N ARG A 355 1.50 -2.55 -26.76
CA ARG A 355 0.41 -2.14 -27.67
C ARG A 355 -0.98 -2.55 -27.17
N LYS A 356 -1.10 -3.69 -26.48
CA LYS A 356 -2.37 -4.13 -25.87
C LYS A 356 -2.68 -3.45 -24.53
N LEU A 357 -1.64 -3.01 -23.82
CA LEU A 357 -1.79 -2.24 -22.58
C LEU A 357 -2.19 -0.79 -22.91
N GLU A 358 -1.58 -0.17 -23.93
CA GLU A 358 -1.91 1.16 -24.46
C GLU A 358 -3.36 1.24 -25.00
N SER A 359 -3.92 0.16 -25.55
CA SER A 359 -5.34 0.15 -25.94
C SER A 359 -6.31 0.10 -24.75
N SER A 360 -5.82 -0.20 -23.54
CA SER A 360 -6.61 -0.31 -22.31
C SER A 360 -6.34 0.83 -21.32
N LEU A 361 -5.18 1.50 -21.43
CA LEU A 361 -4.74 2.62 -20.62
C LEU A 361 -4.32 3.75 -21.56
N SER A 362 -5.02 4.88 -21.50
CA SER A 362 -4.89 6.05 -22.38
C SER A 362 -3.50 6.74 -22.34
N PHE A 363 -2.43 6.07 -22.76
CA PHE A 363 -1.10 6.62 -22.91
C PHE A 363 -0.55 6.32 -24.31
N HIS A 364 0.10 7.31 -24.92
CA HIS A 364 0.78 7.17 -26.20
C HIS A 364 2.30 7.11 -26.00
N SER A 365 2.94 6.19 -26.72
CA SER A 365 4.27 6.31 -27.37
C SER A 365 5.50 5.69 -26.69
N SER A 366 5.81 4.44 -27.08
CA SER A 366 7.16 4.04 -27.55
C SER A 366 7.11 2.71 -28.35
N LEU A 367 8.02 2.54 -29.34
CA LEU A 367 8.11 1.32 -30.18
C LEU A 367 8.48 0.03 -29.41
N LEU A 368 8.96 0.17 -28.17
CA LEU A 368 9.28 -0.93 -27.25
C LEU A 368 8.54 -0.72 -25.92
N PRO A 369 8.10 -1.80 -25.24
CA PRO A 369 7.53 -1.69 -23.90
C PRO A 369 8.60 -1.17 -22.94
N GLY A 370 8.31 -0.07 -22.26
CA GLY A 370 9.14 0.45 -21.19
C GLY A 370 8.29 0.84 -19.98
N SER A 371 8.84 0.65 -18.79
CA SER A 371 8.22 1.11 -17.54
C SER A 371 9.26 1.78 -16.64
N LEU A 372 8.82 2.80 -15.93
CA LEU A 372 9.66 3.62 -15.05
C LEU A 372 10.21 2.81 -13.88
N ASP A 373 11.52 2.89 -13.66
CA ASP A 373 12.17 2.54 -12.40
C ASP A 373 12.05 3.71 -11.44
N TYR A 374 11.33 3.51 -10.33
CA TYR A 374 11.01 4.60 -9.40
C TYR A 374 12.22 5.07 -8.59
N LEU A 375 13.29 4.26 -8.49
CA LEU A 375 14.49 4.67 -7.78
C LEU A 375 15.50 5.38 -8.68
N SER A 376 15.66 4.95 -9.94
CA SER A 376 16.57 5.63 -10.89
C SER A 376 15.91 6.71 -11.73
N LEU A 377 14.57 6.72 -11.79
CA LEU A 377 13.75 7.56 -12.67
C LEU A 377 14.03 7.35 -14.16
N GLU A 378 14.63 6.21 -14.52
CA GLU A 378 14.92 5.81 -15.89
C GLU A 378 13.82 4.86 -16.39
N SER A 379 13.49 4.94 -17.68
CA SER A 379 12.60 3.97 -18.32
C SER A 379 13.37 2.70 -18.68
N ASN A 380 12.97 1.58 -18.12
CA ASN A 380 13.58 0.27 -18.36
C ASN A 380 12.72 -0.57 -19.30
N THR A 381 13.36 -1.48 -20.06
CA THR A 381 12.64 -2.39 -20.96
C THR A 381 11.64 -3.27 -20.19
N GLY A 382 10.50 -3.52 -20.83
CA GLY A 382 9.44 -4.37 -20.34
C GLY A 382 8.40 -3.63 -19.53
N VAL A 383 7.21 -4.23 -19.48
CA VAL A 383 6.10 -3.77 -18.65
C VAL A 383 5.77 -4.84 -17.62
N TRP A 384 5.44 -4.39 -16.41
CA TRP A 384 4.89 -5.23 -15.37
C TRP A 384 3.38 -5.09 -15.34
N VAL A 385 2.69 -6.22 -15.26
CA VAL A 385 1.25 -6.31 -15.05
C VAL A 385 1.01 -7.17 -13.82
N THR A 386 0.17 -6.67 -12.91
CA THR A 386 -0.22 -7.37 -11.69
C THR A 386 -1.72 -7.64 -11.66
N ALA A 387 -2.11 -8.80 -11.17
CA ALA A 387 -3.51 -9.15 -10.98
C ALA A 387 -3.65 -10.18 -9.87
N TRP A 388 -4.68 -10.02 -9.02
CA TRP A 388 -5.03 -10.98 -7.98
C TRP A 388 -5.86 -12.12 -8.56
N ARG A 389 -5.71 -13.34 -8.01
CA ARG A 389 -6.51 -14.52 -8.40
C ARG A 389 -7.84 -14.55 -7.68
N PHE A 390 -7.85 -14.13 -6.42
CA PHE A 390 -9.06 -14.11 -5.59
C PHE A 390 -8.96 -13.00 -4.55
N ARG A 391 -10.07 -12.30 -4.31
CA ARG A 391 -10.14 -11.21 -3.33
C ARG A 391 -11.40 -11.34 -2.47
N ARG A 392 -11.24 -11.32 -1.15
CA ARG A 392 -12.32 -11.33 -0.15
C ARG A 392 -11.91 -10.55 1.10
N TRP A 393 -12.88 -10.29 1.97
CA TRP A 393 -12.69 -9.50 3.19
C TRP A 393 -13.22 -10.18 4.46
N GLU A 394 -13.63 -11.44 4.37
CA GLU A 394 -14.33 -12.20 5.42
C GLU A 394 -13.49 -13.37 5.92
N ASN A 395 -13.68 -13.78 7.18
CA ASN A 395 -13.08 -15.00 7.77
C ASN A 395 -11.55 -15.09 7.60
N PRO A 396 -10.76 -14.19 8.21
CA PRO A 396 -9.31 -14.27 8.15
C PRO A 396 -8.79 -15.53 8.86
N PRO A 397 -7.74 -16.16 8.31
CA PRO A 397 -6.98 -17.14 9.07
C PRO A 397 -6.29 -16.47 10.26
N LEU A 398 -6.15 -17.21 11.35
CA LEU A 398 -5.44 -16.82 12.55
C LEU A 398 -4.08 -17.51 12.63
N GLY A 399 -3.15 -16.86 13.31
CA GLY A 399 -1.83 -17.39 13.62
C GLY A 399 -1.27 -16.72 14.85
N VAL A 400 0.01 -16.95 15.09
CA VAL A 400 0.73 -16.38 16.23
C VAL A 400 1.76 -15.40 15.71
N ASP A 401 1.76 -14.18 16.23
CA ASP A 401 2.75 -13.17 15.91
C ASP A 401 4.11 -13.41 16.62
N ARG A 402 5.11 -12.61 16.29
CA ARG A 402 6.43 -12.61 16.96
C ARG A 402 6.40 -12.40 18.48
N HIS A 403 5.30 -11.89 19.04
CA HIS A 403 5.12 -11.65 20.46
C HIS A 403 4.29 -12.75 21.15
N GLY A 404 3.95 -13.83 20.43
CA GLY A 404 3.17 -14.94 20.97
C GLY A 404 1.65 -14.69 21.07
N ARG A 405 1.15 -13.56 20.54
CA ARG A 405 -0.28 -13.21 20.52
C ARG A 405 -0.96 -13.77 19.27
N ILE A 406 -2.23 -14.14 19.40
CA ILE A 406 -3.05 -14.61 18.28
C ILE A 406 -3.46 -13.42 17.41
N ALA A 407 -3.03 -13.44 16.15
CA ALA A 407 -3.18 -12.37 15.17
C ALA A 407 -3.94 -12.88 13.93
N VAL A 408 -4.62 -11.98 13.23
CA VAL A 408 -5.06 -12.22 11.83
C VAL A 408 -3.83 -12.37 10.96
N LEU A 409 -3.83 -13.36 10.06
CA LEU A 409 -2.79 -13.52 9.05
C LEU A 409 -3.29 -13.03 7.69
N ARG A 410 -2.54 -12.12 7.05
CA ARG A 410 -2.86 -11.58 5.74
C ARG A 410 -2.04 -12.29 4.65
N PRO A 411 -2.64 -12.70 3.51
CA PRO A 411 -1.93 -13.29 2.35
C PRO A 411 -1.06 -12.30 1.56
N GLN A 412 -0.21 -11.52 2.23
CA GLN A 412 0.50 -10.38 1.64
C GLN A 412 1.55 -10.78 0.59
N HIS A 413 2.16 -11.97 0.72
CA HIS A 413 3.29 -12.38 -0.11
C HIS A 413 3.02 -13.68 -0.87
N GLN A 414 1.95 -13.73 -1.67
CA GLN A 414 1.56 -14.93 -2.42
C GLN A 414 1.77 -14.76 -3.93
N TYR A 415 3.03 -14.74 -4.38
CA TYR A 415 3.37 -14.39 -5.77
C TYR A 415 3.32 -15.59 -6.73
N LEU A 416 2.85 -15.34 -7.95
CA LEU A 416 3.03 -16.21 -9.11
C LEU A 416 3.74 -15.41 -10.21
N VAL A 417 4.98 -15.79 -10.52
CA VAL A 417 5.87 -14.99 -11.37
C VAL A 417 5.87 -15.52 -12.80
N SER A 418 5.62 -14.63 -13.77
CA SER A 418 5.73 -14.93 -15.20
C SER A 418 6.64 -13.95 -15.90
N TYR A 419 7.35 -14.41 -16.92
CA TYR A 419 8.24 -13.58 -17.72
C TYR A 419 8.24 -14.00 -19.18
N VAL A 420 8.00 -13.02 -20.06
CA VAL A 420 8.12 -13.15 -21.51
C VAL A 420 9.25 -12.26 -22.00
N ASN A 421 10.23 -12.84 -22.69
CA ASN A 421 11.38 -12.09 -23.19
C ASN A 421 11.06 -11.28 -24.47
N ARG A 422 12.02 -10.49 -24.94
CA ARG A 422 11.91 -9.66 -26.16
C ARG A 422 11.57 -10.45 -27.44
N LEU A 423 11.87 -11.75 -27.48
CA LEU A 423 11.54 -12.63 -28.61
C LEU A 423 10.13 -13.22 -28.52
N GLY A 424 9.35 -12.84 -27.49
CA GLY A 424 8.03 -13.40 -27.23
C GLY A 424 8.06 -14.81 -26.61
N GLN A 425 9.22 -15.28 -26.16
CA GLN A 425 9.33 -16.60 -25.53
C GLN A 425 8.96 -16.50 -24.05
N VAL A 426 8.12 -17.42 -23.60
CA VAL A 426 7.77 -17.60 -22.19
C VAL A 426 8.95 -18.24 -21.46
N VAL A 427 9.65 -17.46 -20.63
CA VAL A 427 10.78 -17.92 -19.82
C VAL A 427 10.30 -18.45 -18.47
N LEU A 428 9.30 -17.79 -17.88
CA LEU A 428 8.63 -18.23 -16.65
C LEU A 428 7.12 -18.17 -16.88
N ASN A 429 6.39 -19.19 -16.41
CA ASN A 429 4.94 -19.26 -16.50
C ASN A 429 4.34 -19.59 -15.13
N SER A 430 3.77 -18.57 -14.47
CA SER A 430 3.09 -18.69 -13.17
C SER A 430 3.89 -19.49 -12.13
N VAL A 431 5.20 -19.24 -12.07
CA VAL A 431 6.11 -19.95 -11.16
C VAL A 431 5.91 -19.43 -9.74
N VAL A 432 5.65 -20.33 -8.81
CA VAL A 432 5.74 -20.04 -7.38
C VAL A 432 7.22 -19.95 -7.03
N PRO A 433 7.71 -18.81 -6.50
CA PRO A 433 9.10 -18.71 -6.09
C PRO A 433 9.44 -19.67 -4.95
N GLU A 434 10.73 -19.84 -4.68
CA GLU A 434 11.24 -20.62 -3.54
C GLU A 434 11.92 -19.66 -2.56
N ARG A 435 11.79 -19.94 -1.26
CA ARG A 435 12.48 -19.19 -0.21
C ARG A 435 13.99 -19.34 -0.36
N GLY A 436 14.75 -18.28 -0.10
CA GLY A 436 16.19 -18.30 -0.35
C GLY A 436 17.02 -19.19 0.58
N ASP A 437 16.43 -19.70 1.66
CA ASP A 437 17.00 -20.76 2.50
C ASP A 437 16.60 -22.18 2.05
N GLY A 438 15.80 -22.32 0.99
CA GLY A 438 15.29 -23.59 0.50
C GLY A 438 14.22 -24.25 1.39
N SER A 439 13.63 -23.52 2.34
CA SER A 439 12.63 -24.05 3.28
C SER A 439 11.27 -24.37 2.63
N GLY A 440 11.07 -24.00 1.36
CA GLY A 440 9.89 -24.35 0.58
C GLY A 440 9.36 -23.18 -0.27
N PRO A 441 8.07 -23.22 -0.65
CA PRO A 441 7.45 -22.17 -1.44
C PRO A 441 7.59 -20.78 -0.81
N GLY A 442 7.89 -19.80 -1.67
CA GLY A 442 8.04 -18.38 -1.40
C GLY A 442 6.72 -17.65 -1.10
N TRP A 443 5.74 -18.34 -0.52
CA TRP A 443 4.49 -17.76 -0.09
C TRP A 443 4.47 -17.56 1.42
N ALA A 444 3.98 -16.41 1.86
CA ALA A 444 3.82 -16.13 3.28
C ALA A 444 2.51 -15.39 3.58
N PHE A 445 1.88 -15.80 4.69
CA PHE A 445 0.82 -15.02 5.32
C PHE A 445 1.41 -14.34 6.54
N SER A 446 1.36 -13.00 6.59
CA SER A 446 2.01 -12.21 7.62
C SER A 446 1.01 -11.76 8.69
N PRO A 447 1.38 -11.74 9.98
CA PRO A 447 0.56 -11.14 11.02
C PRO A 447 0.14 -9.72 10.67
N TYR A 448 -1.16 -9.44 10.83
CA TYR A 448 -1.80 -8.23 10.37
C TYR A 448 -2.69 -7.65 11.46
N THR A 449 -2.79 -6.32 11.47
CA THR A 449 -3.72 -5.58 12.32
C THR A 449 -4.74 -4.91 11.40
N PRO A 450 -5.93 -5.50 11.22
CA PRO A 450 -6.99 -4.85 10.47
C PRO A 450 -7.37 -3.51 11.11
N HIS A 451 -7.38 -2.44 10.33
CA HIS A 451 -7.84 -1.13 10.76
C HIS A 451 -9.33 -1.00 10.43
N SER A 452 -10.12 -1.98 10.82
CA SER A 452 -11.57 -2.06 10.57
C SER A 452 -12.31 -2.34 11.87
N THR A 453 -11.81 -1.78 12.97
CA THR A 453 -12.26 -2.04 14.33
C THR A 453 -13.72 -1.64 14.51
N ALA A 454 -14.50 -2.49 15.16
CA ALA A 454 -15.86 -2.18 15.57
C ALA A 454 -16.06 -2.32 17.07
N PRO A 455 -17.13 -1.69 17.62
CA PRO A 455 -17.47 -1.81 19.04
C PRO A 455 -17.81 -3.25 19.44
N VAL A 456 -18.28 -4.08 18.49
CA VAL A 456 -18.62 -5.48 18.72
C VAL A 456 -17.63 -6.36 17.98
N GLY A 457 -16.98 -7.25 18.72
CA GLY A 457 -16.10 -8.26 18.14
C GLY A 457 -16.85 -9.31 17.33
N ARG A 458 -16.09 -10.05 16.52
CA ARG A 458 -16.53 -11.19 15.71
C ARG A 458 -17.38 -12.17 16.51
N SER A 459 -18.24 -12.89 15.80
CA SER A 459 -19.02 -13.95 16.42
C SER A 459 -18.14 -15.16 16.76
N CYS A 460 -18.45 -15.88 17.83
CA CYS A 460 -17.68 -17.06 18.22
C CYS A 460 -17.49 -18.09 17.09
N PRO A 461 -18.50 -18.39 16.24
CA PRO A 461 -18.35 -19.33 15.11
C PRO A 461 -17.44 -18.84 13.97
N GLU A 462 -17.06 -17.55 13.93
CA GLU A 462 -16.08 -17.09 12.95
C GLU A 462 -14.67 -17.62 13.26
N CYS A 463 -14.40 -18.01 14.51
CA CYS A 463 -13.12 -18.58 14.93
C CYS A 463 -13.26 -20.06 15.34
N HIS A 464 -14.26 -20.37 16.16
CA HIS A 464 -14.46 -21.70 16.72
C HIS A 464 -15.31 -22.58 15.78
N GLY A 465 -14.84 -23.79 15.51
CA GLY A 465 -15.44 -24.70 14.53
C GLY A 465 -15.25 -24.23 13.08
N ASN A 466 -14.36 -23.26 12.82
CA ASN A 466 -14.13 -22.70 11.50
C ASN A 466 -12.76 -23.13 10.93
N PRO A 467 -12.73 -24.01 9.91
CA PRO A 467 -11.50 -24.42 9.21
C PRO A 467 -10.71 -23.25 8.62
N THR A 468 -11.38 -22.20 8.14
CA THR A 468 -10.69 -21.04 7.58
C THR A 468 -9.93 -20.28 8.67
N ALA A 469 -10.48 -20.18 9.88
CA ALA A 469 -9.84 -19.50 11.00
C ALA A 469 -8.55 -20.19 11.46
N VAL A 470 -8.45 -21.51 11.31
CA VAL A 470 -7.21 -22.25 11.58
C VAL A 470 -6.27 -22.33 10.37
N GLY A 471 -6.60 -21.67 9.26
CA GLY A 471 -5.74 -21.58 8.08
C GLY A 471 -5.91 -22.69 7.05
N GLN A 472 -6.92 -23.57 7.17
CA GLN A 472 -7.14 -24.65 6.21
C GLN A 472 -7.78 -24.19 4.89
N GLY A 473 -8.19 -22.92 4.79
CA GLY A 473 -8.86 -22.36 3.61
C GLY A 473 -10.34 -22.77 3.49
N LEU A 474 -10.92 -22.61 2.30
CA LEU A 474 -12.27 -23.05 1.96
C LEU A 474 -12.19 -24.43 1.29
N VAL A 475 -12.16 -25.51 2.07
CA VAL A 475 -11.93 -26.86 1.54
C VAL A 475 -13.24 -27.51 1.07
N TRP A 476 -13.46 -27.56 -0.24
CA TRP A 476 -14.44 -28.44 -0.89
C TRP A 476 -13.77 -29.08 -2.13
N GLU A 477 -12.98 -30.16 -1.89
CA GLU A 477 -12.30 -31.07 -2.85
C GLU A 477 -11.31 -30.50 -3.93
N GLU A 478 -10.13 -31.16 -4.00
CA GLU A 478 -8.98 -31.08 -4.96
C GLU A 478 -8.30 -29.70 -5.25
N PRO A 479 -6.95 -29.65 -5.43
CA PRO A 479 -6.20 -28.40 -5.43
C PRO A 479 -6.26 -27.70 -6.80
N GLY A 480 -7.21 -26.78 -6.94
CA GLY A 480 -7.15 -25.69 -7.92
C GLY A 480 -6.57 -24.40 -7.32
N ASP A 481 -6.90 -23.24 -7.89
CA ASP A 481 -6.58 -21.91 -7.33
C ASP A 481 -7.08 -21.73 -5.88
N LEU A 482 -7.96 -22.61 -5.37
CA LEU A 482 -8.41 -22.62 -3.97
C LEU A 482 -7.30 -22.96 -2.97
N ALA A 483 -6.21 -23.61 -3.40
CA ALA A 483 -5.03 -23.81 -2.55
C ALA A 483 -4.43 -22.48 -2.07
N LEU A 484 -4.69 -21.38 -2.79
CA LEU A 484 -4.26 -20.04 -2.40
C LEU A 484 -4.90 -19.58 -1.08
N LEU A 485 -6.05 -20.14 -0.70
CA LEU A 485 -6.80 -19.75 0.50
C LEU A 485 -6.27 -20.40 1.78
N ALA A 486 -5.45 -21.45 1.65
CA ALA A 486 -4.78 -22.07 2.78
C ALA A 486 -3.61 -21.19 3.25
N ALA A 487 -3.50 -20.99 4.56
CA ALA A 487 -2.48 -20.14 5.14
C ALA A 487 -1.09 -20.74 4.93
N SER A 488 -0.20 -19.97 4.30
CA SER A 488 1.22 -20.30 4.22
C SER A 488 1.97 -19.75 5.43
N PRO A 489 3.02 -20.44 5.93
CA PRO A 489 3.80 -19.95 7.07
C PRO A 489 4.29 -18.51 6.87
N PRO A 490 4.29 -17.68 7.92
CA PRO A 490 4.94 -16.36 7.89
C PRO A 490 6.41 -16.43 7.47
N VAL A 491 7.03 -15.27 7.23
CA VAL A 491 8.49 -15.18 7.12
C VAL A 491 9.10 -15.57 8.48
N ALA A 492 10.28 -16.19 8.46
CA ALA A 492 10.97 -16.56 9.69
C ALA A 492 11.16 -15.32 10.58
N GLY A 493 10.87 -15.44 11.87
CA GLY A 493 10.94 -14.31 12.83
C GLY A 493 9.64 -13.51 13.00
N ASP A 494 8.76 -13.49 11.99
CA ASP A 494 7.50 -12.70 12.06
C ASP A 494 6.40 -13.37 12.88
N GLY A 495 6.44 -14.69 12.99
CA GLY A 495 5.40 -15.47 13.66
C GLY A 495 5.35 -16.92 13.19
N ARG A 496 4.21 -17.57 13.44
CA ARG A 496 3.93 -18.93 12.98
C ARG A 496 2.44 -19.15 12.74
N LEU A 497 2.11 -20.20 12.00
CA LEU A 497 0.75 -20.75 11.99
C LEU A 497 0.40 -21.29 13.37
N LEU A 498 -0.89 -21.51 13.62
CA LEU A 498 -1.34 -22.27 14.78
C LEU A 498 -0.71 -23.67 14.74
N ASN A 499 -0.44 -24.24 15.91
CA ASN A 499 0.02 -25.62 15.99
C ASN A 499 -1.19 -26.58 16.09
N GLY A 500 -0.97 -27.88 15.88
CA GLY A 500 -2.07 -28.85 15.86
C GLY A 500 -2.93 -28.88 17.14
N GLU A 501 -2.36 -28.55 18.31
CA GLU A 501 -3.13 -28.45 19.56
C GLU A 501 -4.03 -27.20 19.58
N GLU A 502 -3.52 -26.06 19.11
CA GLU A 502 -4.29 -24.81 18.97
C GLU A 502 -5.39 -24.95 17.92
N GLU A 503 -5.10 -25.60 16.79
CA GLU A 503 -6.10 -25.91 15.76
C GLU A 503 -7.21 -26.81 16.29
N GLU A 504 -6.85 -27.92 16.95
CA GLU A 504 -7.80 -28.88 17.51
C GLU A 504 -8.74 -28.23 18.53
N ARG A 505 -8.19 -27.37 19.42
CA ARG A 505 -8.99 -26.63 20.40
C ARG A 505 -9.97 -25.65 19.77
N LEU A 506 -9.60 -25.02 18.65
CA LEU A 506 -10.48 -24.11 17.92
C LEU A 506 -11.56 -24.86 17.14
N LEU A 507 -11.20 -25.96 16.47
CA LEU A 507 -12.12 -26.74 15.64
C LEU A 507 -13.12 -27.56 16.46
N ASN A 508 -12.69 -28.09 17.60
CA ASN A 508 -13.49 -28.95 18.47
C ASN A 508 -13.71 -28.31 19.84
N PRO A 509 -14.44 -27.18 19.93
CA PRO A 509 -14.66 -26.50 21.19
C PRO A 509 -15.55 -27.36 22.11
N GLY A 510 -15.17 -27.48 23.39
CA GLY A 510 -15.88 -28.29 24.38
C GLY A 510 -17.24 -27.72 24.82
N ILE A 511 -17.96 -28.40 25.71
CA ILE A 511 -19.31 -27.99 26.14
C ILE A 511 -19.36 -26.59 26.80
N GLU A 512 -18.27 -26.16 27.41
CA GLU A 512 -18.16 -24.81 28.01
C GLU A 512 -18.32 -23.70 26.96
N TYR A 513 -17.84 -23.92 25.73
CA TYR A 513 -18.02 -22.98 24.62
C TYR A 513 -19.49 -22.71 24.33
N ALA A 514 -20.34 -23.74 24.30
CA ALA A 514 -21.76 -23.56 24.01
C ALA A 514 -22.46 -22.74 25.11
N ARG A 515 -22.09 -22.96 26.37
CA ARG A 515 -22.56 -22.15 27.50
C ARG A 515 -22.13 -20.69 27.37
N ASP A 516 -20.84 -20.47 27.08
CA ASP A 516 -20.26 -19.14 27.00
C ASP A 516 -20.79 -18.36 25.79
N CYS A 517 -21.02 -19.02 24.65
CA CYS A 517 -21.70 -18.45 23.49
C CYS A 517 -23.13 -18.02 23.84
N SER A 518 -23.87 -18.84 24.58
CA SER A 518 -25.22 -18.52 25.03
C SER A 518 -25.24 -17.29 25.94
N VAL A 519 -24.32 -17.22 26.92
CA VAL A 519 -24.16 -16.06 27.81
C VAL A 519 -23.81 -14.80 27.01
N ALA A 520 -22.82 -14.87 26.13
CA ALA A 520 -22.40 -13.75 25.30
C ALA A 520 -23.53 -13.26 24.37
N LEU A 521 -24.33 -14.18 23.81
CA LEU A 521 -25.48 -13.83 22.97
C LEU A 521 -26.59 -13.16 23.78
N ARG A 522 -26.93 -13.66 24.97
CA ARG A 522 -27.91 -13.01 25.86
C ARG A 522 -27.48 -11.61 26.26
N GLN A 523 -26.22 -11.44 26.64
CA GLN A 523 -25.62 -10.12 26.94
C GLN A 523 -25.73 -9.17 25.74
N ARG A 524 -25.43 -9.64 24.52
CA ARG A 524 -25.57 -8.84 23.29
C ARG A 524 -27.02 -8.44 22.99
N LEU A 525 -27.98 -9.30 23.31
CA LEU A 525 -29.42 -9.05 23.11
C LEU A 525 -30.06 -8.23 24.23
N GLY A 526 -29.30 -7.87 25.28
CA GLY A 526 -29.84 -7.17 26.46
C GLY A 526 -30.84 -8.01 27.26
N VAL A 527 -30.74 -9.34 27.17
CA VAL A 527 -31.57 -10.28 27.94
C VAL A 527 -30.80 -10.65 29.20
N GLU A 528 -31.34 -10.30 30.37
CA GLU A 528 -30.78 -10.68 31.67
C GLU A 528 -30.64 -12.22 31.79
N PRO A 529 -29.64 -12.73 32.55
CA PRO A 529 -29.26 -14.15 32.59
C PRO A 529 -30.40 -15.15 32.83
#